data_AF-A0A142YDM9-F1
#
_entry.id   AF-A0A142YDM9-F1
#
_cell.length_a   1.000
_cell.length_b   1.000
_cell.length_c   1.000
_cell.angle_alpha   90.00
_cell.angle_beta   90.00
_cell.angle_gamma   90.00
#
_symmetry.space_group_name_H-M   'P 1'
#
loop_
_entity.id
_entity.type
_entity.pdbx_description
1 polymer ?
#
loop_
_entity_poly.entity_id
_entity_poly.type
_entity_poly.pdbx_seq_one_letter_code
_entity_poly.pdbx_strand_id
1 'polypeptide(L)'
;MSHAKKHRTPWLDDEGDSPMVHEYAAQLGGFMDAMADGKVDKHELEAQEARVVALMKAIEPELDPALHEQVTRLLCELSAYNIMHTFHKLLEATPKTKFRG
;
A
#
# COMPACT_ATOMS: atom_id res chain seq x y z
N MET A 1 6.03 16.15 33.73
CA MET A 1 5.95 16.41 32.28
C MET A 1 5.68 15.09 31.58
N SER A 2 4.49 14.94 31.01
CA SER A 2 3.97 13.68 30.47
C SER A 2 4.72 13.28 29.20
N HIS A 3 5.30 12.08 29.18
CA HIS A 3 5.80 11.47 27.95
C HIS A 3 4.60 11.12 27.08
N ALA A 4 4.33 11.93 26.05
CA ALA A 4 3.43 11.55 24.99
C ALA A 4 3.94 10.25 24.36
N LYS A 5 3.23 9.13 24.59
CA LYS A 5 3.44 7.89 23.83
C LYS A 5 3.33 8.26 22.35
N LYS A 6 4.42 8.11 21.58
CA LYS A 6 4.34 8.16 20.11
C LYS A 6 3.33 7.09 19.69
N HIS A 7 2.12 7.51 19.33
CA HIS A 7 1.09 6.62 18.83
C HIS A 7 1.62 5.97 17.55
N ARG A 8 1.72 4.64 17.55
CA ARG A 8 2.06 3.87 16.34
C ARG A 8 0.87 3.96 15.39
N THR A 9 1.12 4.17 14.10
CA THR A 9 0.07 4.08 13.08
C THR A 9 -0.49 2.66 13.08
N PRO A 10 -1.79 2.46 13.36
CA PRO A 10 -2.39 1.13 13.37
C PRO A 10 -2.45 0.58 11.95
N TRP A 11 -2.17 -0.71 11.78
CA TRP A 11 -2.21 -1.39 10.47
C TRP A 11 -3.63 -1.83 10.08
N LEU A 12 -4.55 -1.86 11.03
CA LEU A 12 -5.94 -2.25 10.86
C LEU A 12 -6.85 -1.07 11.22
N ASP A 13 -8.11 -1.13 10.80
CA ASP A 13 -9.16 -0.21 11.24
C ASP A 13 -9.46 -0.37 12.74
N ASP A 14 -10.31 0.50 13.29
CA ASP A 14 -10.66 0.48 14.71
C ASP A 14 -11.38 -0.82 15.14
N GLU A 15 -12.00 -1.52 14.19
CA GLU A 15 -12.70 -2.80 14.39
C GLU A 15 -11.73 -4.00 14.29
N GLY A 16 -10.58 -3.83 13.64
CA GLY A 16 -9.58 -4.86 13.40
C GLY A 16 -9.85 -5.75 12.17
N ASP A 17 -10.83 -5.38 11.34
CA ASP A 17 -11.39 -6.24 10.31
C ASP A 17 -10.82 -5.94 8.91
N SER A 18 -10.30 -4.72 8.70
CA SER A 18 -9.75 -4.30 7.41
C SER A 18 -8.32 -3.75 7.52
N PRO A 19 -7.42 -4.07 6.57
CA PRO A 19 -6.10 -3.47 6.52
C PRO A 19 -6.19 -2.00 6.08
N MET A 20 -5.59 -1.10 6.86
CA MET A 20 -5.60 0.36 6.61
C MET A 20 -4.41 0.85 5.76
N VAL A 21 -3.49 -0.06 5.42
CA VAL A 21 -2.23 0.30 4.75
C VAL A 21 -2.48 0.87 3.35
N HIS A 22 -3.57 0.44 2.69
CA HIS A 22 -3.98 0.94 1.39
C HIS A 22 -4.48 2.39 1.46
N GLU A 23 -5.23 2.72 2.50
CA GLU A 23 -5.81 4.04 2.79
C GLU A 23 -4.69 5.04 3.09
N TYR A 24 -3.65 4.60 3.81
CA TYR A 24 -2.47 5.43 4.04
C TYR A 24 -1.66 5.63 2.76
N ALA A 25 -1.62 4.65 1.86
CA ALA A 25 -0.93 4.81 0.57
C ALA A 25 -1.58 5.93 -0.27
N ALA A 26 -2.92 6.06 -0.22
CA ALA A 26 -3.65 7.15 -0.85
C ALA A 26 -3.31 8.54 -0.29
N GLN A 27 -2.68 8.61 0.89
CA GLN A 27 -2.25 9.85 1.54
C GLN A 27 -0.74 10.14 1.34
N LEU A 28 0.00 9.23 0.70
CA LEU A 28 1.41 9.48 0.36
C LEU A 28 1.47 10.52 -0.74
N GLY A 29 2.15 11.64 -0.49
CA GLY A 29 2.29 12.74 -1.46
C GLY A 29 2.73 12.26 -2.85
N GLY A 30 3.76 11.40 -2.89
CA GLY A 30 4.25 10.84 -4.16
C GLY A 30 3.29 9.88 -4.87
N PHE A 31 2.28 9.33 -4.19
CA PHE A 31 1.19 8.56 -4.81
C PHE A 31 0.09 9.48 -5.32
N MET A 32 -0.29 10.50 -4.54
CA MET A 32 -1.28 11.50 -4.97
C MET A 32 -0.83 12.26 -6.22
N ASP A 33 0.45 12.66 -6.25
CA ASP A 33 1.02 13.39 -7.38
C ASP A 33 1.06 12.51 -8.64
N ALA A 34 1.51 11.25 -8.52
CA ALA A 34 1.59 10.30 -9.64
C ALA A 34 0.23 9.78 -10.15
N MET A 35 -0.84 10.00 -9.39
CA MET A 35 -2.20 9.63 -9.77
C MET A 35 -3.03 10.83 -10.24
N ALA A 36 -2.50 12.05 -10.14
CA ALA A 36 -3.26 13.29 -10.33
C ALA A 36 -3.81 13.48 -11.75
N ASP A 37 -3.10 12.99 -12.77
CA ASP A 37 -3.51 13.06 -14.18
C ASP A 37 -4.08 11.72 -14.70
N GLY A 38 -4.20 10.72 -13.82
CA GLY A 38 -4.66 9.38 -14.13
C GLY A 38 -3.65 8.50 -14.87
N LYS A 39 -2.37 8.90 -14.94
CA LYS A 39 -1.29 8.13 -15.57
C LYS A 39 -0.08 8.07 -14.65
N VAL A 40 0.38 6.86 -14.37
CA VAL A 40 1.67 6.66 -13.70
C VAL A 40 2.75 6.55 -14.76
N ASP A 41 3.63 7.55 -14.83
CA ASP A 41 4.76 7.54 -15.74
C ASP A 41 5.90 6.66 -15.22
N LYS A 42 6.76 6.21 -16.14
CA LYS A 42 7.89 5.32 -15.82
C LYS A 42 8.78 5.88 -14.69
N HIS A 43 9.06 7.18 -14.73
CA HIS A 43 9.93 7.83 -13.75
C HIS A 43 9.30 7.89 -12.35
N GLU A 44 7.98 8.03 -12.26
CA GLU A 44 7.24 8.05 -10.99
C GLU A 44 7.22 6.66 -10.36
N LEU A 45 7.02 5.63 -11.19
CA LEU A 45 7.12 4.24 -10.77
C LEU A 45 8.52 3.89 -10.27
N GLU A 46 9.57 4.28 -11.01
CA GLU A 46 10.97 4.10 -10.60
C GLU A 46 11.28 4.83 -9.28
N ALA A 47 10.75 6.03 -9.09
CA ALA A 47 10.92 6.78 -7.85
C ALA A 47 10.21 6.10 -6.66
N GLN A 48 9.03 5.52 -6.87
CA GLN A 48 8.33 4.74 -5.85
C GLN A 48 9.08 3.45 -5.51
N GLU A 49 9.58 2.72 -6.51
CA GLU A 49 10.40 1.52 -6.32
C GLU A 49 11.65 1.85 -5.49
N ALA A 50 12.35 2.92 -5.82
CA ALA A 50 13.53 3.37 -5.08
C ALA A 50 13.23 3.62 -3.60
N ARG A 51 12.07 4.23 -3.27
CA ARG A 51 11.62 4.43 -1.88
C ARG A 51 11.36 3.10 -1.17
N VAL A 52 10.68 2.15 -1.83
CA VAL A 52 10.39 0.82 -1.27
C VAL A 52 11.70 0.07 -0.99
N VAL A 53 12.62 0.04 -1.94
CA VAL A 53 13.92 -0.62 -1.80
C VAL A 53 14.73 -0.01 -0.65
N ALA A 54 14.75 1.32 -0.52
CA ALA A 54 15.45 2.00 0.56
C ALA A 54 14.89 1.60 1.94
N LEU A 55 13.56 1.53 2.07
CA LEU A 55 12.89 1.11 3.30
C LEU A 55 13.18 -0.36 3.63
N MET A 56 13.09 -1.27 2.65
CA MET A 56 13.40 -2.69 2.86
C MET A 56 14.83 -2.87 3.36
N LYS A 57 15.82 -2.24 2.71
CA LYS A 57 17.23 -2.31 3.12
C LYS A 57 17.49 -1.77 4.53
N ALA A 58 16.73 -0.77 4.96
CA ALA A 58 16.87 -0.19 6.29
C ALA A 58 16.25 -1.09 7.37
N ILE A 59 15.08 -1.66 7.10
CA ILE A 59 14.27 -2.37 8.11
C ILE A 59 14.67 -3.85 8.22
N GLU A 60 14.97 -4.52 7.10
CA GLU A 60 15.25 -5.96 7.07
C GLU A 60 16.31 -6.42 8.10
N PRO A 61 17.46 -5.72 8.27
CA PRO A 61 18.47 -6.11 9.25
C PRO A 61 18.06 -5.90 10.72
N GLU A 62 17.02 -5.11 11.00
CA GLU A 62 16.51 -4.88 12.36
C GLU A 62 15.60 -6.02 12.85
N LEU A 63 15.18 -6.90 11.94
CA LEU A 63 14.28 -8.01 12.24
C LEU A 63 15.09 -9.25 12.62
N ASP A 64 14.73 -9.88 13.73
CA ASP A 64 15.24 -11.24 14.00
C ASP A 64 14.71 -12.22 12.93
N PRO A 65 15.37 -13.38 12.72
CA PRO A 65 15.00 -14.30 11.64
C PRO A 65 13.55 -14.77 11.66
N ALA A 66 12.95 -14.95 12.84
CA ALA A 66 11.57 -15.43 12.96
C ALA A 66 10.57 -14.30 12.65
N LEU A 67 10.87 -13.08 13.09
CA LEU A 67 10.08 -11.90 12.77
C LEU A 67 10.21 -11.52 11.29
N HIS A 68 11.40 -11.63 10.71
CA HIS A 68 11.65 -11.41 9.29
C HIS A 68 10.74 -12.27 8.41
N GLU A 69 10.64 -13.58 8.71
CA GLU A 69 9.77 -14.49 7.97
C GLU A 69 8.29 -14.09 8.06
N GLN A 70 7.82 -13.71 9.26
CA GLN A 70 6.44 -13.26 9.46
C GLN A 70 6.13 -11.98 8.71
N VAL A 71 7.03 -10.99 8.76
CA VAL A 71 6.90 -9.72 8.03
C VAL A 71 6.95 -9.96 6.52
N THR A 72 7.84 -10.84 6.05
CA THR A 72 7.91 -11.23 4.63
C THR A 72 6.58 -11.80 4.15
N ARG A 73 6.01 -12.74 4.90
CA ARG A 73 4.70 -13.31 4.57
C ARG A 73 3.61 -12.23 4.54
N LEU A 74 3.60 -11.32 5.50
CA LEU A 74 2.65 -10.21 5.53
C LEU A 74 2.80 -9.30 4.29
N LEU A 75 4.02 -8.94 3.91
CA LEU A 75 4.29 -8.09 2.74
C LEU A 75 3.81 -8.78 1.45
N CYS A 76 3.99 -10.10 1.33
CA CYS A 76 3.48 -10.89 0.21
C CYS A 76 1.94 -10.85 0.15
N GLU A 77 1.26 -11.14 1.26
CA GLU A 77 -0.21 -11.14 1.33
C GLU A 77 -0.77 -9.73 1.04
N LEU A 78 -0.16 -8.69 1.60
CA LEU A 78 -0.58 -7.30 1.36
C LEU A 78 -0.40 -6.90 -0.11
N SER A 79 0.70 -7.32 -0.74
CA SER A 79 0.95 -7.07 -2.16
C SER A 79 -0.10 -7.75 -3.03
N ALA A 80 -0.39 -9.02 -2.75
CA ALA A 80 -1.43 -9.77 -3.46
C ALA A 80 -2.82 -9.13 -3.27
N TYR A 81 -3.18 -8.80 -2.03
CA TYR A 81 -4.44 -8.14 -1.70
C TYR A 81 -4.60 -6.80 -2.44
N ASN A 82 -3.58 -5.94 -2.42
CA ASN A 82 -3.64 -4.63 -3.08
C ASN A 82 -3.84 -4.76 -4.59
N ILE A 83 -3.17 -5.72 -5.23
CA ILE A 83 -3.35 -6.02 -6.66
C ILE A 83 -4.79 -6.49 -6.91
N MET A 84 -5.27 -7.49 -6.16
CA MET A 84 -6.62 -8.02 -6.29
C MET A 84 -7.70 -6.95 -6.07
N HIS A 85 -7.55 -6.13 -5.03
CA HIS A 85 -8.46 -5.04 -4.71
C HIS A 85 -8.50 -3.99 -5.83
N THR A 86 -7.33 -3.57 -6.34
CA THR A 86 -7.24 -2.62 -7.46
C THR A 86 -7.92 -3.16 -8.71
N PHE A 87 -7.63 -4.41 -9.11
CA PHE A 87 -8.28 -5.04 -10.25
C PHE A 87 -9.80 -5.16 -10.06
N HIS A 88 -10.25 -5.57 -8.87
CA HIS A 88 -11.67 -5.67 -8.56
C HIS A 88 -12.37 -4.32 -8.74
N LYS A 89 -11.81 -3.23 -8.20
CA LYS A 89 -12.35 -1.87 -8.34
C LYS A 89 -12.38 -1.39 -9.78
N LEU A 90 -11.33 -1.64 -10.56
CA LEU A 90 -11.31 -1.29 -11.99
C LEU A 90 -12.41 -2.02 -12.78
N LEU A 91 -12.61 -3.32 -12.51
CA LEU A 91 -13.66 -4.11 -13.15
C LEU A 91 -15.06 -3.64 -12.74
N GLU A 92 -15.27 -3.27 -11.47
CA GLU A 92 -16.54 -2.69 -11.00
C GLU A 92 -16.85 -1.34 -11.67
N ALA A 93 -15.83 -0.50 -11.87
CA ALA A 93 -15.96 0.81 -12.49
C ALA A 93 -16.16 0.77 -14.01
N THR A 94 -15.92 -0.37 -14.66
CA THR A 94 -16.06 -0.49 -16.12
C THR A 94 -17.55 -0.50 -16.50
N PRO A 95 -18.04 0.42 -17.35
CA PRO A 95 -19.44 0.47 -17.73
C PRO A 95 -19.85 -0.83 -18.43
N LYS A 96 -20.89 -1.52 -17.93
CA LYS A 96 -21.52 -2.64 -18.65
C LYS A 96 -22.33 -2.08 -19.82
N THR A 97 -21.67 -1.66 -20.90
CA THR A 97 -22.37 -1.24 -22.12
C THR A 97 -23.05 -2.46 -22.75
N LYS A 98 -24.33 -2.67 -22.44
CA LYS A 98 -25.21 -3.45 -23.32
C LYS A 98 -25.45 -2.60 -24.55
N PHE A 99 -24.75 -2.92 -25.64
CA PHE A 99 -25.08 -2.40 -26.96
C PHE A 99 -26.54 -2.77 -27.26
N ARG A 100 -27.40 -1.75 -27.31
CA ARG A 100 -28.77 -1.85 -27.82
C ARG A 100 -28.76 -1.17 -29.18
N GLY A 101 -28.33 -1.94 -30.19
CA GLY A 101 -28.66 -1.67 -31.58
C GLY A 101 -30.00 -2.28 -31.93
#